data_AF-A0AA50VMC7-F1
#
_entry.id   AF-A0AA50VMC7-F1
#
_cell.length_a   1.000
_cell.length_b   1.000
_cell.length_c   1.000
_cell.angle_alpha   90.00
_cell.angle_beta   90.00
_cell.angle_gamma   90.00
#
_symmetry.space_group_name_H-M   'P 1'
#
loop_
_entity.id
_entity.type
_entity.pdbx_description
1 polymer ?
#
loop_
_entity_poly.entity_id
_entity_poly.type
_entity_poly.pdbx_seq_one_letter_code
_entity_poly.pdbx_strand_id
1 'polypeptide(L)'
;AYLKDLLKLLSGVTSDNILTVLLKHLHQMSIYVACFTRISKLALKKLLSLWATGEETVRVLAFLSILRITRNKQTDLLHLVLKTMYMTYVKNCKFVSPSTWPGINFMRRSLVEMFALDLNVSYQYVFLYIRQLAIHLRNAIVVQKVENRQAVYNWQFVNSIHLWADLIASTSNKPQLQPLLYPLVMVITNTVKLVPTHQYYPL
;
A
#
# COMPACT_ATOMS: atom_id res chain seq x y z
N ALA A 1 -19.44 -21.57 11.88
CA ALA A 1 -19.63 -22.05 10.50
C ALA A 1 -19.78 -20.88 9.54
N TYR A 2 -20.87 -20.11 9.65
CA TYR A 2 -21.23 -19.01 8.74
C TYR A 2 -20.09 -18.14 8.16
N LEU A 3 -19.31 -17.44 9.00
CA LEU A 3 -18.24 -16.53 8.51
C LEU A 3 -17.17 -17.26 7.68
N LYS A 4 -16.86 -18.52 8.00
CA LYS A 4 -15.90 -19.30 7.22
C LYS A 4 -16.49 -19.67 5.86
N ASP A 5 -17.77 -20.02 5.81
CA ASP A 5 -18.45 -20.39 4.57
C ASP A 5 -18.68 -19.16 3.67
N LEU A 6 -18.97 -18.00 4.25
CA LEU A 6 -18.98 -16.72 3.54
C LEU A 6 -17.62 -16.41 2.88
N LEU A 7 -16.51 -16.62 3.59
CA LEU A 7 -15.16 -16.42 3.04
C LEU A 7 -14.80 -17.44 1.95
N LYS A 8 -15.27 -18.69 2.08
CA LYS A 8 -15.14 -19.69 1.01
C LYS A 8 -15.93 -19.27 -0.23
N LEU A 9 -17.17 -18.81 -0.05
CA LEU A 9 -18.00 -18.33 -1.15
C LEU A 9 -17.36 -17.13 -1.86
N LEU A 10 -16.85 -16.16 -1.10
CA LEU A 10 -16.09 -15.01 -1.64
C LEU A 10 -14.87 -15.46 -2.47
N SER A 11 -14.33 -16.65 -2.19
CA SER A 11 -13.20 -17.22 -2.93
C SER A 11 -13.60 -17.97 -4.19
N GLY A 12 -14.81 -18.56 -4.23
CA GLY A 12 -15.31 -19.34 -5.35
C GLY A 12 -16.07 -18.53 -6.41
N VAL A 13 -16.46 -17.29 -6.10
CA VAL A 13 -17.20 -16.43 -7.03
C VAL A 13 -16.25 -15.59 -7.88
N THR A 14 -16.51 -15.57 -9.20
CA THR A 14 -15.79 -14.74 -10.19
C THR A 14 -16.57 -13.53 -10.67
N SER A 15 -17.90 -13.53 -10.55
CA SER A 15 -18.75 -12.42 -10.98
C SER A 15 -18.61 -11.21 -10.05
N ASP A 16 -18.23 -10.06 -10.60
CA ASP A 16 -18.05 -8.81 -9.84
C ASP A 16 -19.33 -8.32 -9.17
N ASN A 17 -20.50 -8.53 -9.80
CA ASN A 17 -21.80 -8.18 -9.22
C ASN A 17 -22.06 -8.97 -7.94
N ILE A 18 -21.80 -10.28 -7.97
CA ILE A 18 -21.99 -11.16 -6.81
C ILE A 18 -20.94 -10.84 -5.75
N LEU A 19 -19.68 -10.63 -6.15
CA LEU A 19 -18.61 -10.20 -5.23
C LEU A 19 -18.98 -8.90 -4.52
N THR A 20 -19.54 -7.93 -5.23
CA THR A 20 -20.00 -6.64 -4.67
C THR A 20 -21.05 -6.86 -3.58
N VAL A 21 -22.05 -7.71 -3.81
CA VAL A 21 -23.08 -8.03 -2.81
C VAL A 21 -22.47 -8.74 -1.60
N LEU A 22 -21.61 -9.73 -1.82
CA LEU A 22 -20.94 -10.47 -0.75
C LEU A 22 -20.01 -9.58 0.08
N LEU A 23 -19.30 -8.65 -0.55
CA LEU A 23 -18.43 -7.69 0.12
C LEU A 23 -19.23 -6.67 0.94
N LYS A 24 -20.37 -6.18 0.44
CA LYS A 24 -21.28 -5.33 1.22
C LYS A 24 -21.75 -6.05 2.50
N HIS A 25 -22.15 -7.31 2.35
CA HIS A 25 -22.54 -8.14 3.48
C HIS A 25 -21.37 -8.38 4.46
N LEU A 26 -20.18 -8.72 3.96
CA LEU A 26 -18.98 -8.89 4.78
C LEU A 26 -18.60 -7.60 5.52
N HIS A 27 -18.73 -6.43 4.87
CA HIS A 27 -18.48 -5.13 5.47
C HIS A 27 -19.42 -4.87 6.65
N GLN A 28 -20.72 -5.15 6.50
CA GLN A 28 -21.70 -5.06 7.60
C GLN A 28 -21.33 -6.00 8.77
N MET A 29 -20.83 -7.20 8.46
CA MET A 29 -20.42 -8.21 9.44
C MET A 29 -18.99 -8.03 9.98
N SER A 30 -18.29 -6.95 9.62
CA SER A 30 -16.88 -6.71 9.97
C SER A 30 -16.60 -6.72 11.47
N ILE A 31 -17.57 -6.31 12.31
CA ILE A 31 -17.46 -6.35 13.77
C ILE A 31 -17.34 -7.81 14.24
N TYR A 32 -18.21 -8.70 13.75
CA TYR A 32 -18.17 -10.12 14.09
C TYR A 32 -16.90 -10.80 13.55
N VAL A 33 -16.42 -10.41 12.37
CA VAL A 33 -15.15 -10.88 11.82
C VAL A 33 -13.98 -10.50 12.75
N ALA A 34 -13.99 -9.27 13.25
CA ALA A 34 -12.96 -8.76 14.15
C ALA A 34 -12.89 -9.55 15.46
N CYS A 35 -14.02 -10.02 16.01
CA CYS A 35 -14.03 -10.85 17.23
C CYS A 35 -13.11 -12.09 17.14
N PHE A 36 -12.95 -12.67 15.95
CA PHE A 36 -12.17 -13.89 15.74
C PHE A 36 -10.88 -13.63 14.96
N THR A 37 -9.73 -13.55 15.63
CA THR A 37 -8.43 -13.20 15.02
C THR A 37 -8.04 -14.12 13.86
N ARG A 38 -8.30 -15.43 13.95
CA ARG A 38 -8.05 -16.38 12.85
C ARG A 38 -8.89 -16.08 11.61
N ILE A 39 -10.16 -15.73 11.80
CA ILE A 39 -11.09 -15.40 10.71
C ILE A 39 -10.72 -14.04 10.12
N SER A 40 -10.38 -13.05 10.96
CA SER A 40 -9.87 -11.75 10.53
C SER A 40 -8.67 -11.88 9.60
N LYS A 41 -7.67 -12.69 9.97
CA LYS A 41 -6.48 -12.92 9.12
C LYS A 41 -6.83 -13.58 7.77
N LEU A 42 -7.77 -14.53 7.77
CA LEU A 42 -8.25 -15.16 6.53
C LEU A 42 -9.02 -14.17 5.64
N ALA A 43 -9.90 -13.36 6.24
CA ALA A 43 -10.65 -12.32 5.56
C ALA A 43 -9.70 -11.28 4.95
N LEU A 44 -8.76 -10.76 5.73
CA LEU A 44 -7.76 -9.80 5.27
C LEU A 44 -6.96 -10.33 4.09
N LYS A 45 -6.51 -11.59 4.11
CA LYS A 45 -5.78 -12.19 2.98
C LYS A 45 -6.59 -12.11 1.67
N LYS A 46 -7.88 -12.45 1.71
CA LYS A 46 -8.75 -12.41 0.53
C LYS A 46 -9.07 -10.98 0.11
N LEU A 47 -9.40 -10.12 1.07
CA LEU A 47 -9.70 -8.70 0.82
C LEU A 47 -8.50 -7.97 0.21
N LEU A 48 -7.28 -8.24 0.67
CA LEU A 48 -6.05 -7.64 0.12
C LEU A 48 -5.81 -8.03 -1.34
N SER A 49 -6.18 -9.25 -1.72
CA SER A 49 -6.14 -9.66 -3.13
C SER A 49 -7.15 -8.87 -3.95
N LEU A 50 -8.40 -8.76 -3.49
CA LEU A 50 -9.47 -8.03 -4.17
C LEU A 50 -9.18 -6.52 -4.26
N TRP A 51 -8.62 -5.93 -3.21
CA TRP A 51 -8.15 -4.55 -3.19
C TRP A 51 -7.08 -4.26 -4.25
N ALA A 52 -6.21 -5.24 -4.53
CA ALA A 52 -5.10 -5.08 -5.45
C ALA A 52 -5.46 -5.36 -6.92
N THR A 53 -6.38 -6.30 -7.19
CA THR A 53 -6.63 -6.80 -8.54
C THR A 53 -8.09 -6.68 -9.01
N GLY A 54 -9.05 -6.39 -8.13
CA GLY A 54 -10.46 -6.35 -8.50
C GLY A 54 -10.83 -5.17 -9.39
N GLU A 55 -12.07 -5.15 -9.86
CA GLU A 55 -12.68 -3.99 -10.49
C GLU A 55 -12.91 -2.84 -9.50
N GLU A 56 -13.14 -1.63 -10.00
CA GLU A 56 -13.20 -0.39 -9.19
C GLU A 56 -14.11 -0.53 -7.95
N THR A 57 -15.35 -0.97 -8.14
CA THR A 57 -16.34 -1.14 -7.04
C THR A 57 -15.90 -2.20 -6.03
N VAL A 58 -15.33 -3.30 -6.51
CA VAL A 58 -14.83 -4.42 -5.70
C VAL A 58 -13.62 -3.95 -4.87
N ARG A 59 -12.70 -3.17 -5.45
CA ARG A 59 -11.55 -2.60 -4.75
C ARG A 59 -11.96 -1.69 -3.61
N VAL A 60 -12.93 -0.80 -3.86
CA VAL A 60 -13.47 0.13 -2.87
C VAL A 60 -14.08 -0.64 -1.70
N LEU A 61 -14.97 -1.59 -1.96
CA LEU A 61 -15.60 -2.39 -0.90
C LEU A 61 -14.61 -3.27 -0.15
N ALA A 62 -13.60 -3.82 -0.84
CA ALA A 62 -12.53 -4.57 -0.21
C ALA A 62 -11.73 -3.69 0.74
N PHE A 63 -11.35 -2.48 0.31
CA PHE A 63 -10.67 -1.50 1.16
C PHE A 63 -11.49 -1.10 2.38
N LEU A 64 -12.76 -0.72 2.19
CA LEU A 64 -13.65 -0.34 3.31
C LEU A 64 -13.80 -1.47 4.33
N SER A 65 -13.81 -2.72 3.86
CA SER A 65 -13.82 -3.91 4.74
C SER A 65 -12.50 -4.09 5.48
N ILE A 66 -11.35 -3.93 4.81
CA ILE A 66 -10.02 -3.96 5.44
C ILE A 66 -9.92 -2.90 6.53
N LEU A 67 -10.27 -1.65 6.20
CA LEU A 67 -10.25 -0.51 7.10
C LEU A 67 -11.10 -0.78 8.35
N ARG A 68 -12.34 -1.23 8.18
CA ARG A 68 -13.26 -1.49 9.31
C ARG A 68 -12.80 -2.65 10.19
N ILE A 69 -12.36 -3.76 9.60
CA ILE A 69 -11.80 -4.90 10.36
C ILE A 69 -10.55 -4.48 11.13
N THR A 70 -9.66 -3.71 10.50
CA THR A 70 -8.41 -3.25 11.11
C THR A 70 -8.68 -2.29 12.27
N ARG A 71 -9.59 -1.32 12.10
CA ARG A 71 -9.97 -0.39 13.19
C ARG A 71 -10.53 -1.10 14.41
N ASN A 72 -11.35 -2.14 14.22
CA ASN A 72 -11.94 -2.88 15.33
C ASN A 72 -10.91 -3.68 16.17
N LYS A 73 -9.74 -4.01 15.60
CA LYS A 73 -8.63 -4.69 16.28
C LYS A 73 -7.27 -4.09 15.89
N GLN A 74 -7.16 -2.77 16.07
CA GLN A 74 -6.02 -2.00 15.56
C GLN A 74 -4.68 -2.49 16.13
N THR A 75 -4.61 -2.72 17.43
CA THR A 75 -3.40 -3.19 18.11
C THR A 75 -2.84 -4.49 17.53
N ASP A 76 -3.73 -5.42 17.15
CA ASP A 76 -3.34 -6.77 16.71
C ASP A 76 -3.11 -6.86 15.21
N LEU A 77 -3.85 -6.07 14.42
CA LEU A 77 -3.93 -6.22 12.96
C LEU A 77 -3.16 -5.14 12.21
N LEU A 78 -2.97 -3.94 12.76
CA LEU A 78 -2.42 -2.80 12.01
C LEU A 78 -1.04 -3.10 11.43
N HIS A 79 -0.12 -3.63 12.25
CA HIS A 79 1.22 -4.03 11.81
C HIS A 79 1.22 -4.98 10.61
N LEU A 80 0.37 -6.01 10.67
CA LEU A 80 0.22 -7.00 9.59
C LEU A 80 -0.35 -6.34 8.34
N VAL A 81 -1.38 -5.52 8.49
CA VAL A 81 -2.10 -4.89 7.38
C VAL A 81 -1.20 -3.86 6.68
N LEU A 82 -0.56 -2.94 7.41
CA LEU A 82 0.35 -1.94 6.83
C LEU A 82 1.48 -2.60 6.02
N LYS A 83 2.15 -3.59 6.62
CA LYS A 83 3.21 -4.34 5.94
C LYS A 83 2.69 -5.02 4.67
N THR A 84 1.57 -5.73 4.76
CA THR A 84 1.07 -6.51 3.63
C THR A 84 0.51 -5.63 2.53
N MET A 85 -0.20 -4.54 2.86
CA MET A 85 -0.70 -3.59 1.88
C MET A 85 0.43 -2.90 1.13
N TYR A 86 1.48 -2.45 1.84
CA TYR A 86 2.64 -1.84 1.20
C TYR A 86 3.35 -2.81 0.25
N MET A 87 3.63 -4.05 0.68
CA MET A 87 4.28 -5.05 -0.18
C MET A 87 3.43 -5.39 -1.41
N THR A 88 2.11 -5.48 -1.26
CA THR A 88 1.18 -5.68 -2.37
C THR A 88 1.15 -4.48 -3.31
N TYR A 89 1.15 -3.25 -2.79
CA TYR A 89 1.21 -2.02 -3.58
C TYR A 89 2.49 -1.96 -4.43
N VAL A 90 3.66 -2.15 -3.81
CA VAL A 90 4.95 -2.15 -4.51
C VAL A 90 4.98 -3.22 -5.60
N LYS A 91 4.43 -4.42 -5.35
CA LYS A 91 4.31 -5.48 -6.36
C LYS A 91 3.44 -5.07 -7.55
N ASN A 92 2.32 -4.40 -7.32
CA ASN A 92 1.40 -3.95 -8.38
C ASN A 92 1.93 -2.75 -9.15
N CYS A 93 2.85 -1.97 -8.57
CA CYS A 93 3.49 -0.84 -9.25
C CYS A 93 4.63 -1.26 -10.20
N LYS A 94 4.91 -2.56 -10.38
CA LYS A 94 6.01 -3.01 -11.25
C LYS A 94 5.82 -2.57 -12.71
N PHE A 95 4.56 -2.57 -13.18
CA PHE A 95 4.20 -2.17 -14.54
C PHE A 95 3.08 -1.14 -14.49
N VAL A 96 3.34 0.06 -15.00
CA VAL A 96 2.38 1.16 -15.04
C VAL A 96 1.96 1.39 -16.49
N SER A 97 0.65 1.43 -16.72
CA SER A 97 0.03 1.76 -18.00
C SER A 97 -1.17 2.70 -17.76
N PRO A 98 -1.71 3.37 -18.79
CA PRO A 98 -2.93 4.17 -18.65
C PRO A 98 -4.11 3.37 -18.06
N SER A 99 -4.19 2.07 -18.34
CA SER A 99 -5.24 1.19 -17.81
C SER A 99 -5.01 0.79 -16.34
N THR A 100 -3.77 0.61 -15.89
CA THR A 100 -3.48 0.24 -14.49
C THR A 100 -3.37 1.45 -13.56
N TRP A 101 -3.12 2.63 -14.12
CA TRP A 101 -2.91 3.87 -13.38
C TRP A 101 -4.03 4.23 -12.38
N PRO A 102 -5.33 4.18 -12.74
CA PRO A 102 -6.41 4.46 -11.79
C PRO A 102 -6.39 3.52 -10.57
N GLY A 103 -6.15 2.23 -10.80
CA GLY A 103 -6.05 1.23 -9.74
C GLY A 103 -4.84 1.46 -8.82
N ILE A 104 -3.69 1.81 -9.38
CA ILE A 104 -2.47 2.15 -8.62
C ILE A 104 -2.70 3.40 -7.76
N ASN A 105 -3.33 4.44 -8.34
CA ASN A 105 -3.63 5.67 -7.61
C ASN A 105 -4.63 5.43 -6.48
N PHE A 106 -5.65 4.60 -6.70
CA PHE A 106 -6.55 4.15 -5.64
C PHE A 106 -5.80 3.41 -4.53
N MET A 107 -4.91 2.47 -4.87
CA MET A 107 -4.09 1.78 -3.88
C MET A 107 -3.19 2.74 -3.09
N ARG A 108 -2.59 3.74 -3.75
CA ARG A 108 -1.78 4.77 -3.08
C ARG A 108 -2.60 5.56 -2.07
N ARG A 109 -3.74 6.12 -2.48
CA ARG A 109 -4.62 6.92 -1.61
C ARG A 109 -5.16 6.11 -0.42
N SER A 110 -5.66 4.90 -0.68
CA SER A 110 -6.14 4.01 0.38
C SER A 110 -5.02 3.58 1.34
N LEU A 111 -3.79 3.41 0.85
CA LEU A 111 -2.65 3.08 1.69
C LEU A 111 -2.22 4.27 2.58
N VAL A 112 -2.29 5.50 2.08
CA VAL A 112 -2.10 6.72 2.88
C VAL A 112 -3.10 6.76 4.03
N GLU A 113 -4.38 6.49 3.77
CA GLU A 113 -5.42 6.44 4.81
C GLU A 113 -5.11 5.39 5.90
N MET A 114 -4.56 4.23 5.51
CA MET A 114 -4.19 3.18 6.46
C MET A 114 -3.01 3.58 7.33
N PHE A 115 -1.95 4.16 6.76
CA PHE A 115 -0.82 4.68 7.53
C PHE A 115 -1.24 5.88 8.42
N ALA A 116 -2.28 6.61 8.05
CA ALA A 116 -2.79 7.72 8.87
C ALA A 116 -3.56 7.28 10.13
N LEU A 117 -3.88 5.98 10.30
CA LEU A 117 -4.62 5.45 11.46
C LEU A 117 -3.85 5.58 12.78
N ASP A 118 -2.53 5.36 12.74
CA ASP A 118 -1.64 5.52 13.88
C ASP A 118 -0.25 5.91 13.38
N LEU A 119 0.12 7.17 13.59
CA LEU A 119 1.39 7.67 13.11
C LEU A 119 2.59 7.17 13.91
N ASN A 120 2.41 6.76 15.16
CA ASN A 120 3.51 6.23 15.97
C ASN A 120 3.93 4.86 15.45
N VAL A 121 2.95 4.00 15.17
CA VAL A 121 3.19 2.69 14.52
C VAL A 121 3.73 2.89 13.10
N SER A 122 3.10 3.79 12.34
CA SER A 122 3.47 4.01 10.93
C SER A 122 4.88 4.55 10.76
N TYR A 123 5.36 5.39 11.68
CA TYR A 123 6.72 5.93 11.64
C TYR A 123 7.78 4.85 11.42
N GLN A 124 7.68 3.72 12.12
CA GLN A 124 8.66 2.63 12.03
C GLN A 124 8.74 2.05 10.60
N TYR A 125 7.59 1.87 9.94
CA TYR A 125 7.51 1.35 8.58
C TYR A 125 7.97 2.38 7.55
N VAL A 126 7.47 3.63 7.66
CA VAL A 126 7.82 4.71 6.74
C VAL A 126 9.32 4.97 6.79
N PHE A 127 9.91 5.06 7.99
CA PHE A 127 11.35 5.19 8.18
C PHE A 127 12.12 4.03 7.54
N LEU A 128 11.72 2.78 7.82
CA LEU A 128 12.36 1.59 7.27
C LEU A 128 12.37 1.63 5.74
N TYR A 129 11.24 1.94 5.12
CA TYR A 129 11.12 1.91 3.66
C TYR A 129 11.80 3.11 2.99
N ILE A 130 11.73 4.31 3.55
CA ILE A 130 12.51 5.47 3.06
C ILE A 130 14.02 5.16 3.15
N ARG A 131 14.47 4.53 4.24
CA ARG A 131 15.86 4.10 4.38
C ARG A 131 16.26 3.10 3.30
N GLN A 132 15.40 2.14 2.95
CA GLN A 132 15.68 1.21 1.85
C GLN A 132 15.82 1.93 0.49
N LEU A 133 14.95 2.90 0.20
CA LEU A 133 15.07 3.74 -0.99
C LEU A 133 16.42 4.49 -1.01
N ALA A 134 16.82 5.06 0.13
CA ALA A 134 18.10 5.76 0.26
C ALA A 134 19.30 4.82 0.04
N ILE A 135 19.24 3.56 0.50
CA ILE A 135 20.29 2.56 0.29
C ILE A 135 20.43 2.21 -1.20
N HIS A 136 19.30 1.96 -1.89
CA HIS A 136 19.32 1.72 -3.33
C HIS A 136 19.93 2.89 -4.10
N LEU A 137 19.52 4.11 -3.75
CA LEU A 137 20.05 5.33 -4.35
C LEU A 137 21.55 5.50 -4.11
N ARG A 138 22.02 5.31 -2.88
CA ARG A 138 23.46 5.36 -2.55
C ARG A 138 24.25 4.35 -3.36
N ASN A 139 23.75 3.11 -3.48
CA ASN A 139 24.42 2.07 -4.27
C ASN A 139 24.49 2.44 -5.76
N ALA A 140 23.45 3.07 -6.30
CA ALA A 140 23.46 3.59 -7.68
C ALA A 140 24.49 4.71 -7.88
N ILE A 141 24.66 5.61 -6.91
CA ILE A 141 25.63 6.72 -6.95
C ILE A 141 27.07 6.20 -6.85
N VAL A 142 27.34 5.29 -5.90
CA VAL A 142 28.71 4.85 -5.57
C VAL A 142 29.23 3.82 -6.57
N VAL A 143 28.43 2.80 -6.89
CA VAL A 143 28.88 1.65 -7.70
C VAL A 143 28.67 1.90 -9.20
N GLN A 144 27.70 2.76 -9.55
CA GLN A 144 27.44 3.22 -10.92
C GLN A 144 27.16 2.13 -11.98
N LYS A 145 26.91 0.88 -11.56
CA LYS A 145 26.43 -0.19 -12.44
C LYS A 145 25.03 0.09 -12.98
N VAL A 146 24.78 -0.34 -14.21
CA VAL A 146 23.47 -0.20 -14.89
C VAL A 146 22.33 -0.80 -14.05
N GLU A 147 22.54 -1.99 -13.48
CA GLU A 147 21.58 -2.68 -12.61
C GLU A 147 21.18 -1.84 -11.39
N ASN A 148 22.14 -1.13 -10.77
CA ASN A 148 21.86 -0.28 -9.61
C ASN A 148 21.09 0.98 -10.01
N ARG A 149 21.36 1.53 -11.20
CA ARG A 149 20.58 2.65 -11.75
C ARG A 149 19.14 2.20 -12.05
N GLN A 150 18.96 1.01 -12.64
CA GLN A 150 17.63 0.42 -12.88
C GLN A 150 16.86 0.12 -11.58
N ALA A 151 17.55 -0.19 -10.48
CA ALA A 151 16.93 -0.36 -9.17
C ALA A 151 16.35 0.94 -8.60
N VAL A 152 16.81 2.11 -9.07
CA VAL A 152 16.25 3.43 -8.73
C VAL A 152 15.25 3.91 -9.78
N TYR A 153 15.58 3.78 -11.07
CA TYR A 153 14.72 4.17 -12.18
C TYR A 153 13.78 3.04 -12.58
N ASN A 154 12.86 2.73 -11.68
CA ASN A 154 11.74 1.87 -11.95
C ASN A 154 10.48 2.39 -11.26
N TRP A 155 9.33 1.97 -11.80
CA TRP A 155 8.03 2.38 -11.29
C TRP A 155 7.78 2.03 -9.82
N GLN A 156 8.39 0.97 -9.29
CA GLN A 156 8.20 0.59 -7.89
C GLN A 156 8.87 1.62 -6.96
N PHE A 157 10.07 2.04 -7.30
CA PHE A 157 10.82 3.07 -6.57
C PHE A 157 10.10 4.41 -6.63
N VAL A 158 9.71 4.86 -7.83
CA VAL A 158 9.00 6.12 -8.04
C VAL A 158 7.64 6.14 -7.34
N ASN A 159 6.83 5.09 -7.48
CA ASN A 159 5.52 5.01 -6.80
C ASN A 159 5.64 4.91 -5.27
N SER A 160 6.76 4.37 -4.76
CA SER A 160 7.05 4.38 -3.32
C SER A 160 7.38 5.78 -2.83
N ILE A 161 8.16 6.56 -3.58
CA ILE A 161 8.40 7.98 -3.29
C ILE A 161 7.08 8.76 -3.28
N HIS A 162 6.23 8.59 -4.29
CA HIS A 162 4.93 9.26 -4.33
C HIS A 162 4.05 8.91 -3.13
N LEU A 163 4.00 7.64 -2.73
CA LEU A 163 3.24 7.22 -1.55
C LEU A 163 3.71 7.96 -0.29
N TRP A 164 5.02 8.01 -0.05
CA TRP A 164 5.55 8.65 1.15
C TRP A 164 5.40 10.17 1.10
N ALA A 165 5.52 10.79 -0.08
CA ALA A 165 5.26 12.20 -0.26
C ALA A 165 3.79 12.54 0.05
N ASP A 166 2.84 11.77 -0.49
CA ASP A 166 1.41 11.94 -0.23
C ASP A 166 1.09 11.77 1.26
N LEU A 167 1.67 10.75 1.91
CA LEU A 167 1.47 10.51 3.34
C LEU A 167 1.97 11.70 4.18
N ILE A 168 3.24 12.11 4.00
CA ILE A 168 3.83 13.22 4.77
C ILE A 168 3.08 14.53 4.52
N ALA A 169 2.67 14.79 3.28
CA ALA A 169 1.87 15.97 2.95
C ALA A 169 0.50 15.95 3.67
N SER A 170 -0.19 14.81 3.63
CA SER A 170 -1.50 14.63 4.29
C SER A 170 -1.45 14.72 5.82
N THR A 171 -0.27 14.49 6.41
CA THR A 171 -0.05 14.53 7.87
C THR A 171 0.89 15.68 8.28
N SER A 172 1.03 16.72 7.45
CA SER A 172 1.98 17.82 7.68
C SER A 172 1.77 18.57 9.01
N ASN A 173 0.51 18.63 9.47
CA ASN A 173 0.12 19.21 10.75
C ASN A 173 0.40 18.32 11.98
N LYS A 174 0.93 17.12 11.79
CA LYS A 174 1.19 16.14 12.86
C LYS A 174 2.70 15.92 13.03
N PRO A 175 3.26 16.03 14.25
CA PRO A 175 4.71 16.02 14.46
C PRO A 175 5.36 14.64 14.23
N GLN A 176 4.59 13.55 14.30
CA GLN A 176 5.12 12.19 14.32
C GLN A 176 5.93 11.82 13.06
N LEU A 177 5.53 12.30 11.88
CA LEU A 177 6.22 12.00 10.61
C LEU A 177 7.13 13.13 10.12
N GLN A 178 7.13 14.30 10.78
CA GLN A 178 7.96 15.44 10.38
C GLN A 178 9.46 15.12 10.29
N PRO A 179 10.06 14.30 11.18
CA PRO A 179 11.47 13.92 11.06
C PRO A 179 11.83 13.20 9.75
N LEU A 180 10.84 12.61 9.06
CA LEU A 180 11.03 11.87 7.82
C LEU A 180 10.97 12.76 6.57
N LEU A 181 10.52 14.01 6.70
CA LEU A 181 10.42 14.95 5.58
C LEU A 181 11.79 15.20 4.94
N TYR A 182 12.79 15.55 5.76
CA TYR A 182 14.14 15.83 5.26
C TYR A 182 14.78 14.61 4.57
N PRO A 183 14.79 13.40 5.18
CA PRO A 183 15.24 12.19 4.49
C PRO A 183 14.53 11.94 3.15
N LEU A 184 13.21 12.13 3.09
CA LEU A 184 12.46 11.92 1.86
C LEU A 184 12.84 12.95 0.78
N VAL A 185 12.92 14.23 1.12
CA VAL A 185 13.31 15.30 0.18
C VAL A 185 14.72 15.05 -0.35
N MET A 186 15.65 14.59 0.50
CA MET A 186 16.98 14.20 0.05
C MET A 186 16.94 13.04 -0.96
N VAL A 187 16.16 11.99 -0.68
CA VAL A 187 16.01 10.86 -1.62
C VAL A 187 15.46 11.37 -2.96
N ILE A 188 14.39 12.15 -2.95
CA ILE A 188 13.78 12.72 -4.16
C ILE A 188 14.80 13.54 -4.96
N THR A 189 15.48 14.48 -4.30
CA THR A 189 16.42 15.39 -4.96
C THR A 189 17.61 14.64 -5.57
N ASN A 190 18.15 13.65 -4.87
CA ASN A 190 19.27 12.86 -5.36
C ASN A 190 18.85 11.85 -6.43
N THR A 191 17.63 11.33 -6.39
CA THR A 191 17.06 10.50 -7.46
C THR A 191 16.97 11.30 -8.77
N VAL A 192 16.46 12.53 -8.73
CA VAL A 192 16.39 13.41 -9.93
C VAL A 192 17.77 13.74 -10.49
N LYS A 193 18.80 13.81 -9.64
CA LYS A 193 20.19 14.12 -10.03
C LYS A 193 21.04 12.90 -10.40
N LEU A 194 20.52 11.67 -10.25
CA LEU A 194 21.33 10.45 -10.34
C LEU A 194 21.95 10.25 -11.74
N VAL A 195 21.20 10.54 -12.80
CA VAL A 195 21.68 10.53 -14.19
C VAL A 195 21.06 11.73 -14.92
N PRO A 196 21.85 12.77 -15.25
CA PRO A 196 21.36 13.98 -15.91
C PRO A 196 21.21 13.74 -17.43
N THR A 197 20.51 12.69 -17.82
CA THR A 197 20.27 12.36 -19.23
C THR A 197 18.77 12.29 -19.47
N HIS A 198 18.31 12.91 -20.55
CA HIS A 198 16.89 12.95 -20.94
C HIS A 198 16.25 11.56 -21.09
N GLN A 199 17.05 10.52 -21.32
CA GLN A 199 16.60 9.12 -21.40
C GLN A 199 15.94 8.60 -20.11
N TYR A 200 16.18 9.24 -18.97
CA TYR A 200 15.65 8.83 -17.66
C TYR A 200 14.59 9.79 -17.10
N TYR A 201 14.28 10.88 -17.79
CA TYR A 201 13.06 11.65 -17.54
C TYR A 201 11.96 11.04 -18.43
N PRO A 202 10.82 10.47 -17.96
CA PRO A 202 10.21 10.38 -16.63
C PRO A 202 10.04 8.89 -16.19
N LEU A 203 11.11 8.28 -15.68
CA LEU A 203 11.18 6.89 -15.18
C LEU A 203 11.59 6.80 -13.72
#